data_AF-A0A7R9ES61-F1
#
_entry.id   AF-A0A7R9ES61-F1
#
_cell.length_a   1.000
_cell.length_b   1.000
_cell.length_c   1.000
_cell.angle_alpha   90.00
_cell.angle_beta   90.00
_cell.angle_gamma   90.00
#
_symmetry.space_group_name_H-M   'P 1'
#
loop_
_entity.id
_entity.type
_entity.pdbx_description
1 polymer ?
#
loop_
_entity_poly.entity_id
_entity_poly.type
_entity_poly.pdbx_seq_one_letter_code
_entity_poly.pdbx_strand_id
1 'polypeptide(L)'
;MCLTYLSSNRPRDVVVSAPGYEPSGPGFEYRLVPWGFLTKKLMVLLRDGRTLIGYLRSVDQFANLVLHRTIERIHVGRQYGDIPRGVFIVRGENVVLLGEIDPLKEDATPLIQVSVDDILDAQRREQEAKQDQERLLAKALKERGLNYAPDLTHDDLF
;
A
#
# COMPACT_ATOMS: atom_id res chain seq x y z
N MET A 1 8.11 14.60 -13.12
CA MET A 1 9.14 13.64 -13.57
C MET A 1 8.70 13.14 -14.95
N CYS A 2 9.37 13.52 -16.04
CA CYS A 2 9.01 13.08 -17.38
C CYS A 2 9.92 11.91 -17.75
N LEU A 3 9.36 10.77 -18.13
CA LEU A 3 10.12 9.59 -18.58
C LEU A 3 10.45 9.77 -20.06
N THR A 4 11.69 10.13 -20.39
CA THR A 4 12.13 10.16 -21.79
C THR A 4 12.88 8.87 -22.12
N TYR A 5 12.32 8.07 -23.04
CA TYR A 5 12.98 6.91 -23.62
C TYR A 5 14.08 7.40 -24.58
N LEU A 6 15.35 7.12 -24.29
CA LEU A 6 16.39 7.21 -25.29
C LEU A 6 16.65 5.81 -25.85
N SER A 7 16.14 5.56 -27.05
CA SER A 7 16.39 4.34 -27.82
C SER A 7 17.85 4.31 -28.24
N SER A 8 18.70 3.69 -27.41
CA SER A 8 20.04 3.26 -27.80
C SER A 8 20.05 1.76 -28.03
N ASN A 9 20.89 1.31 -28.95
CA ASN A 9 20.90 0.01 -29.63
C ASN A 9 21.26 -1.21 -28.74
N ARG A 10 20.97 -1.14 -27.43
CA ARG A 10 20.92 -2.28 -26.49
C ARG A 10 19.60 -2.17 -25.71
N PRO A 11 18.68 -3.14 -25.85
CA PRO A 11 17.35 -3.02 -25.29
C PRO A 11 17.42 -3.36 -23.81
N ARG A 12 17.75 -2.39 -22.94
CA ARG A 12 17.46 -2.51 -21.50
C ARG A 12 17.70 -1.30 -20.61
N ASP A 13 18.35 -0.21 -21.01
CA ASP A 13 18.67 0.87 -20.07
C ASP A 13 17.68 2.04 -20.14
N VAL A 14 16.97 2.33 -19.04
CA VAL A 14 16.11 3.51 -18.87
C VAL A 14 16.80 4.46 -17.89
N VAL A 15 17.11 5.67 -18.34
CA VAL A 15 17.70 6.73 -17.51
C VAL A 15 16.60 7.68 -17.08
N VAL A 16 16.47 7.92 -15.78
CA VAL A 16 15.55 8.92 -15.22
C VAL A 16 16.34 10.17 -14.87
N SER A 17 16.06 11.29 -15.54
CA SER A 17 16.57 12.61 -15.17
C SER A 17 15.43 13.53 -14.74
N ALA A 18 15.64 14.31 -13.69
CA ALA A 18 14.76 15.41 -13.34
C ALA A 18 14.93 16.54 -14.37
N PRO A 19 13.86 17.18 -14.86
CA PRO A 19 13.98 18.26 -15.82
C PRO A 19 14.65 19.46 -15.16
N GLY A 20 15.79 19.90 -15.71
CA GLY A 20 16.51 21.11 -15.27
C GLY A 20 17.77 20.90 -14.42
N TYR A 21 18.24 19.66 -14.24
CA TYR A 21 19.47 19.39 -13.49
C TYR A 21 20.61 18.98 -14.43
N GLU A 22 21.48 19.94 -14.78
CA GLU A 22 22.81 19.64 -15.35
C GLU A 22 23.82 19.56 -14.19
N PRO A 23 24.38 18.38 -13.89
CA PRO A 23 25.32 18.25 -12.79
C PRO A 23 26.69 18.78 -13.20
N SER A 24 27.02 19.98 -12.73
CA SER A 24 28.35 20.58 -12.84
C SER A 24 29.22 20.19 -11.63
N GLY A 25 29.78 18.98 -11.62
CA GLY A 25 30.81 18.65 -10.63
C GLY A 25 31.15 17.15 -10.52
N PRO A 26 32.44 16.79 -10.32
CA PRO A 26 32.84 15.42 -10.07
C PRO A 26 32.62 15.12 -8.58
N GLY A 27 31.52 14.44 -8.25
CA GLY A 27 31.26 14.07 -6.84
C GLY A 27 29.82 13.70 -6.47
N PHE A 28 28.85 13.80 -7.40
CA PHE A 28 27.49 13.35 -7.12
C PHE A 28 27.33 11.87 -7.48
N GLU A 29 27.34 11.02 -6.46
CA GLU A 29 27.01 9.61 -6.57
C GLU A 29 25.54 9.46 -6.95
N TYR A 30 25.26 9.21 -8.23
CA TYR A 30 23.94 8.76 -8.66
C TYR A 30 23.63 7.47 -7.90
N ARG A 31 22.71 7.51 -6.94
CA ARG A 31 22.24 6.29 -6.29
C ARG A 31 21.40 5.51 -7.30
N LEU A 32 22.09 4.67 -8.07
CA LEU A 32 21.49 3.68 -8.94
C LEU A 32 20.55 2.84 -8.08
N VAL A 33 19.24 2.90 -8.33
CA VAL A 33 18.32 1.88 -7.82
C VAL A 33 18.66 0.61 -8.60
N PRO A 34 19.22 -0.45 -7.97
CA PRO A 34 19.64 -1.62 -8.70
C PRO A 34 18.46 -2.23 -9.46
N TRP A 35 18.70 -2.73 -10.68
CA TRP A 35 17.72 -3.39 -11.56
C TRP A 35 16.79 -4.39 -10.84
N GLY A 36 17.26 -5.02 -9.77
CA GLY A 36 16.48 -5.96 -8.96
C GLY A 36 15.37 -5.34 -8.09
N PHE A 37 15.29 -4.01 -7.94
CA PHE A 37 14.25 -3.36 -7.13
C PHE A 37 12.96 -3.05 -7.91
N LEU A 38 13.03 -2.90 -9.24
CA LEU A 38 11.91 -2.50 -10.11
C LEU A 38 11.00 -3.66 -10.56
N THR A 39 11.21 -4.85 -10.00
CA THR A 39 10.38 -6.04 -10.25
C THR A 39 9.96 -6.75 -8.96
N LYS A 40 10.07 -6.08 -7.81
CA LYS A 40 9.70 -6.67 -6.52
C LYS A 40 8.19 -6.59 -6.30
N LYS A 41 7.62 -7.70 -5.83
CA LYS A 41 6.24 -7.74 -5.34
C LYS A 41 6.24 -7.09 -3.96
N LEU A 42 5.51 -6.00 -3.81
CA LEU A 42 5.41 -5.25 -2.56
C LEU A 42 4.01 -5.38 -1.96
N MET A 43 3.94 -5.47 -0.64
CA MET A 43 2.76 -5.18 0.16
C MET A 43 2.86 -3.73 0.63
N VAL A 44 1.81 -2.95 0.45
CA VAL A 44 1.70 -1.56 0.88
C VAL A 44 0.46 -1.44 1.77
N LEU A 45 0.66 -0.99 3.01
CA LEU A 45 -0.44 -0.64 3.90
C LEU A 45 -0.72 0.85 3.74
N LEU A 46 -2.00 1.15 3.49
CA LEU A 46 -2.49 2.51 3.34
C LEU A 46 -3.09 3.03 4.64
N ARG A 47 -3.18 4.35 4.71
CA ARG A 47 -3.76 5.11 5.82
C ARG A 47 -5.24 4.78 6.08
N ASP A 48 -5.98 4.40 5.04
CA ASP A 48 -7.38 3.97 5.12
C ASP A 48 -7.54 2.49 5.55
N GLY A 49 -6.46 1.84 6.01
CA GLY A 49 -6.43 0.45 6.45
C GLY A 49 -6.37 -0.58 5.31
N ARG A 50 -6.33 -0.14 4.04
CA ARG A 50 -6.28 -1.07 2.91
C ARG A 50 -4.88 -1.62 2.71
N THR A 51 -4.82 -2.90 2.34
CA THR A 51 -3.57 -3.56 1.97
C THR A 51 -3.53 -3.77 0.46
N LEU A 52 -2.58 -3.13 -0.21
CA LEU A 52 -2.33 -3.32 -1.64
C LEU A 52 -1.13 -4.23 -1.84
N ILE A 53 -1.22 -5.15 -2.79
CA ILE A 53 -0.11 -6.02 -3.19
C ILE A 53 0.10 -5.87 -4.69
N GLY A 54 1.30 -5.52 -5.13
CA GLY A 54 1.58 -5.30 -6.55
C GLY A 54 3.05 -5.19 -6.87
N TYR A 55 3.37 -5.00 -8.16
CA TYR A 55 4.75 -4.81 -8.62
C TYR A 55 5.07 -3.33 -8.71
N LEU A 56 6.11 -2.88 -8.01
CA LEU A 56 6.57 -1.49 -8.07
C LEU A 56 7.14 -1.16 -9.45
N ARG A 57 6.62 -0.13 -10.10
CA ARG A 57 7.09 0.38 -11.40
C ARG A 57 7.86 1.68 -11.28
N SER A 58 7.46 2.54 -10.37
CA SER A 58 8.11 3.82 -10.13
C SER A 58 7.85 4.27 -8.72
N VAL A 59 8.82 4.97 -8.15
CA VAL A 59 8.75 5.64 -6.86
C VAL A 59 9.43 6.99 -7.01
N ASP A 60 8.90 8.02 -6.37
CA ASP A 60 9.55 9.32 -6.28
C ASP A 60 10.10 9.60 -4.86
N GLN A 61 10.79 10.72 -4.69
CA GLN A 61 11.37 11.14 -3.42
C GLN A 61 10.34 11.43 -2.31
N PHE A 62 9.07 11.59 -2.68
CA PHE A 62 7.95 11.80 -1.77
C PHE A 62 7.20 10.49 -1.48
N ALA A 63 7.74 9.34 -1.90
CA ALA A 63 7.13 8.02 -1.79
C ALA A 63 5.80 7.86 -2.53
N ASN A 64 5.53 8.65 -3.58
CA ASN A 64 4.45 8.36 -4.51
C ASN A 64 4.80 7.09 -5.29
N LEU A 65 3.89 6.11 -5.30
CA LEU A 65 4.13 4.78 -5.87
C LEU A 65 3.26 4.56 -7.10
N VAL A 66 3.85 3.95 -8.12
CA VAL A 66 3.11 3.37 -9.24
C VAL A 66 3.22 1.85 -9.15
N LEU A 67 2.10 1.19 -8.89
CA LEU A 67 2.00 -0.27 -8.78
C LEU A 67 1.29 -0.84 -10.02
N HIS A 68 1.76 -2.00 -10.48
CA HIS A 68 1.19 -2.74 -11.60
C HIS A 68 0.77 -4.14 -11.18
N ARG A 69 -0.29 -4.68 -11.80
CA ARG A 69 -0.96 -5.94 -11.39
C ARG A 69 -1.28 -5.93 -9.90
N THR A 70 -1.79 -4.80 -9.44
CA THR A 70 -2.16 -4.57 -8.04
C THR A 70 -3.42 -5.35 -7.72
N ILE A 71 -3.39 -6.06 -6.61
CA ILE A 71 -4.54 -6.61 -5.91
C ILE A 71 -4.70 -5.86 -4.60
N GLU A 72 -5.94 -5.71 -4.15
CA GLU A 72 -6.26 -5.27 -2.81
C GLU A 72 -6.64 -6.49 -1.99
N ARG A 73 -5.91 -6.75 -0.91
CA ARG A 73 -6.13 -7.88 -0.02
C ARG A 73 -6.88 -7.42 1.22
N ILE A 74 -8.05 -8.01 1.45
CA ILE A 74 -8.85 -7.78 2.66
C ILE A 74 -8.62 -8.97 3.58
N HIS A 75 -8.38 -8.71 4.87
CA HIS A 75 -8.20 -9.73 5.90
C HIS A 75 -9.34 -9.63 6.91
N VAL A 76 -9.99 -10.76 7.20
CA VAL A 76 -11.04 -10.87 8.23
C VAL A 76 -10.78 -12.13 9.04
N GLY A 77 -10.35 -11.97 10.29
CA GLY A 77 -9.96 -13.09 11.15
C GLY A 77 -8.86 -13.96 10.54
N ARG A 78 -9.19 -15.19 10.14
CA ARG A 78 -8.26 -16.15 9.49
C ARG A 78 -8.46 -16.27 7.98
N GLN A 79 -9.32 -15.44 7.40
CA GLN A 79 -9.66 -15.47 5.99
C GLN A 79 -9.09 -14.24 5.28
N TYR A 80 -8.79 -14.38 4.00
CA TYR A 80 -8.42 -13.26 3.14
C TYR A 80 -9.06 -13.38 1.76
N GLY A 81 -9.30 -12.24 1.12
CA GLY A 81 -9.78 -12.19 -0.27
C GLY A 81 -9.04 -11.12 -1.06
N ASP A 82 -8.80 -11.41 -2.34
CA ASP A 82 -7.99 -10.59 -3.24
C ASP A 82 -8.86 -9.96 -4.33
N ILE A 83 -8.92 -8.63 -4.36
CA ILE A 83 -9.69 -7.85 -5.35
C ILE A 83 -8.72 -7.31 -6.40
N PRO A 84 -8.87 -7.66 -7.70
CA PRO A 84 -7.99 -7.13 -8.74
C PRO A 84 -8.25 -5.63 -8.97
N ARG A 85 -7.17 -4.84 -8.93
CA ARG A 85 -7.21 -3.38 -9.18
C ARG A 85 -6.43 -2.96 -10.43
N GLY A 86 -5.46 -3.75 -10.89
CA GLY A 86 -4.72 -3.49 -12.12
C GLY A 86 -3.56 -2.50 -11.92
N VAL A 87 -3.66 -1.29 -12.48
CA VAL A 87 -2.65 -0.24 -12.27
C VAL A 87 -3.15 0.71 -11.19
N PHE A 88 -2.32 0.99 -10.19
CA PHE A 88 -2.70 1.82 -9.06
C PHE A 88 -1.60 2.86 -8.77
N ILE A 89 -2.01 4.11 -8.57
CA ILE A 89 -1.11 5.20 -8.19
C ILE A 89 -1.44 5.55 -6.74
N VAL A 90 -0.45 5.42 -5.86
CA VAL A 90 -0.57 5.74 -4.44
C VAL A 90 0.17 7.04 -4.18
N ARG A 91 -0.49 7.96 -3.48
CA ARG A 91 0.15 9.19 -3.01
C ARG A 91 0.92 8.93 -1.72
N GLY A 92 2.13 9.47 -1.61
CA GLY A 92 3.08 9.10 -0.56
C GLY A 92 2.61 9.38 0.86
N GLU A 93 1.79 10.42 1.08
CA GLU A 93 1.25 10.71 2.42
C GLU A 93 0.25 9.67 2.94
N ASN A 94 -0.31 8.86 2.03
CA ASN A 94 -1.23 7.77 2.34
C ASN A 94 -0.50 6.44 2.58
N VAL A 95 0.81 6.38 2.32
CA VAL A 95 1.62 5.19 2.57
C VAL A 95 2.01 5.16 4.04
N VAL A 96 1.65 4.07 4.71
CA VAL A 96 1.99 3.84 6.12
C VAL A 96 3.28 3.06 6.20
N LEU A 97 3.30 1.90 5.56
CA LEU A 97 4.45 1.04 5.44
C LEU A 97 4.40 0.29 4.11
N LEU A 98 5.57 -0.14 3.66
CA LEU A 98 5.74 -1.02 2.51
C LEU A 98 6.77 -2.11 2.81
N GLY A 99 6.47 -3.33 2.39
CA GLY A 99 7.32 -4.50 2.60
C GLY A 99 7.43 -5.34 1.33
N GLU A 100 8.61 -5.85 1.04
CA GLU A 100 8.81 -6.83 -0.03
C GLU A 100 8.20 -8.18 0.38
N ILE A 101 7.42 -8.77 -0.53
CA ILE A 101 6.82 -10.10 -0.33
C ILE A 101 7.78 -11.15 -0.91
N ASP A 102 8.14 -12.11 -0.07
CA ASP A 102 8.80 -13.35 -0.48
C ASP A 102 7.74 -14.40 -0.83
N PRO A 103 7.64 -14.87 -2.08
CA PRO A 103 6.63 -15.83 -2.49
C PRO A 103 6.70 -17.14 -1.71
N LEU A 104 7.89 -17.57 -1.28
CA LEU A 104 8.05 -18.83 -0.53
C LEU A 104 7.42 -18.76 0.87
N LYS A 105 7.39 -17.57 1.46
CA LYS A 105 6.79 -17.34 2.79
C LYS A 105 5.30 -17.11 2.71
N GLU A 106 4.80 -16.58 1.60
CA GLU A 106 3.37 -16.37 1.38
C GLU A 106 2.62 -17.70 1.44
N ASP A 107 3.14 -18.73 0.75
CA ASP A 107 2.53 -20.07 0.70
C ASP A 107 2.53 -20.82 2.05
N ALA A 108 3.39 -20.42 2.98
CA ALA A 108 3.49 -21.03 4.31
C ALA A 108 2.49 -20.46 5.33
N THR A 109 1.69 -19.47 4.93
CA THR A 109 0.81 -18.74 5.85
C THR A 109 -0.49 -19.54 6.08
N PRO A 110 -0.96 -19.73 7.34
CA PRO A 110 -2.16 -20.53 7.65
C PRO A 110 -3.49 -19.81 7.33
N LEU A 111 -3.48 -18.80 6.45
CA LEU A 111 -4.66 -18.02 6.10
C LEU A 111 -5.48 -18.71 5.00
N ILE A 112 -6.80 -18.57 5.07
CA ILE A 112 -7.74 -19.22 4.14
C ILE A 112 -8.17 -18.21 3.08
N GLN A 113 -7.89 -18.50 1.80
CA GLN A 113 -8.41 -17.69 0.70
C GLN A 113 -9.91 -17.94 0.51
N VAL A 114 -10.69 -16.88 0.45
CA VAL A 114 -12.14 -16.92 0.17
C VAL A 114 -12.48 -16.06 -1.05
N SER A 115 -13.74 -16.15 -1.52
CA SER A 115 -14.20 -15.34 -2.64
C SER A 115 -14.29 -13.86 -2.27
N VAL A 116 -14.31 -12.99 -3.29
CA VAL A 116 -14.47 -11.54 -3.09
C VAL A 116 -15.80 -11.23 -2.40
N ASP A 117 -16.88 -11.92 -2.78
CA ASP A 117 -18.19 -11.68 -2.18
C ASP A 117 -18.21 -12.09 -0.69
N ASP A 118 -17.65 -13.26 -0.37
CA ASP A 118 -17.60 -13.77 1.00
C ASP A 118 -16.76 -12.88 1.92
N ILE A 119 -15.60 -12.38 1.46
CA ILE A 119 -14.75 -11.52 2.29
C ILE A 119 -15.39 -10.16 2.52
N LEU A 120 -16.10 -9.60 1.53
CA LEU A 120 -16.78 -8.32 1.66
C LEU A 120 -17.95 -8.42 2.65
N ASP A 121 -18.69 -9.52 2.62
CA ASP A 121 -19.75 -9.81 3.58
C ASP A 121 -19.20 -10.07 4.99
N ALA A 122 -18.05 -10.72 5.11
CA ALA A 122 -17.36 -10.90 6.38
C ALA A 122 -16.87 -9.55 6.96
N GLN A 123 -16.26 -8.72 6.12
CA GLN A 123 -15.76 -7.39 6.50
C GLN A 123 -16.89 -6.47 6.96
N ARG A 124 -18.03 -6.47 6.26
CA ARG A 124 -19.21 -5.69 6.64
C ARG A 124 -19.70 -6.07 8.04
N ARG A 125 -19.85 -7.37 8.31
CA ARG A 125 -20.29 -7.88 9.62
C ARG A 125 -19.35 -7.48 10.75
N GLU A 126 -18.03 -7.55 10.52
CA GLU A 126 -17.04 -7.13 11.52
C GLU A 126 -17.07 -5.62 11.77
N GLN A 127 -17.21 -4.82 10.71
CA GLN A 127 -17.29 -3.36 10.83
C GLN A 127 -18.56 -2.91 11.56
N GLU A 128 -19.72 -3.51 11.27
CA GLU A 128 -20.97 -3.26 11.98
C GLU A 128 -20.85 -3.61 13.47
N ALA A 129 -20.29 -4.79 13.78
CA ALA A 129 -20.08 -5.22 15.17
C ALA A 129 -19.14 -4.28 15.93
N LYS A 130 -18.04 -3.84 15.29
CA LYS A 130 -17.09 -2.89 15.89
C LYS A 130 -17.76 -1.54 16.15
N GLN A 131 -18.52 -1.01 15.19
CA GLN A 131 -19.25 0.24 15.34
C GLN A 131 -20.28 0.17 16.48
N ASP A 132 -21.00 -0.94 16.61
CA ASP A 132 -21.97 -1.11 17.69
C ASP A 132 -21.28 -1.22 19.05
N GLN A 133 -20.16 -1.92 19.14
CA GLN A 133 -19.35 -1.99 20.36
C GLN A 133 -18.79 -0.60 20.75
N GLU A 134 -18.29 0.16 19.78
CA GLU A 134 -17.80 1.52 19.99
C GLU A 134 -18.92 2.46 20.45
N ARG A 135 -20.12 2.35 19.86
CA ARG A 135 -21.30 3.11 20.30
C ARG A 135 -21.71 2.79 21.73
N LEU A 136 -21.67 1.51 22.11
CA LEU A 136 -21.98 1.08 23.49
C LEU A 136 -20.92 1.60 24.47
N LEU A 137 -19.64 1.49 24.12
CA LEU A 137 -18.53 2.01 24.94
C LEU A 137 -18.64 3.53 25.12
N ALA A 138 -18.87 4.27 24.03
CA ALA A 138 -19.02 5.72 24.07
C ALA A 138 -20.19 6.16 24.95
N LYS A 139 -21.33 5.45 24.90
CA LYS A 139 -22.47 5.69 25.79
C LYS A 139 -22.10 5.45 27.26
N ALA A 140 -21.48 4.32 27.58
CA ALA A 140 -21.08 3.97 28.94
C ALA A 140 -20.04 4.95 29.53
N LEU A 141 -19.11 5.44 28.71
CA LEU A 141 -18.12 6.45 29.11
C LEU A 141 -18.78 7.81 29.35
N LYS A 142 -19.71 8.21 28.49
CA LYS A 142 -20.47 9.46 28.62
C LYS A 142 -21.31 9.49 29.90
N GLU A 143 -21.95 8.38 30.26
CA GLU A 143 -22.69 8.25 31.52
C GLU A 143 -21.79 8.42 32.76
N ARG A 144 -20.50 8.14 32.63
CA ARG A 144 -19.49 8.33 33.68
C ARG A 144 -18.81 9.70 33.64
N GLY A 145 -19.28 10.62 32.80
CA GLY A 145 -18.73 11.97 32.68
C GLY A 145 -17.41 12.05 31.91
N LEU A 146 -17.01 10.98 31.22
CA LEU A 146 -15.84 10.97 30.36
C LEU A 146 -16.25 11.27 28.92
N ASN A 147 -15.65 12.29 28.32
CA ASN A 147 -15.83 12.58 26.89
C ASN A 147 -14.93 11.64 26.09
N TYR A 148 -15.55 10.63 25.48
CA TYR A 148 -14.91 9.82 24.44
C TYR A 148 -15.01 10.59 23.12
N ALA A 149 -14.01 11.42 22.84
CA ALA A 149 -13.74 11.81 21.47
C ALA A 149 -12.90 10.67 20.87
N PRO A 150 -13.43 9.89 19.90
CA PRO A 150 -12.55 9.04 19.13
C PRO A 150 -11.59 10.00 18.41
N ASP A 151 -10.33 10.06 18.86
CA ASP A 151 -9.26 10.80 18.17
C ASP A 151 -8.80 10.03 16.92
N LEU A 152 -9.77 9.43 16.24
CA LEU A 152 -9.64 8.66 15.03
C LEU A 152 -10.40 9.46 13.99
N THR A 153 -9.72 10.40 13.37
CA THR A 153 -10.06 10.76 11.99
C THR A 153 -10.19 9.44 11.22
N HIS A 154 -11.07 9.39 10.21
CA HIS A 154 -11.21 8.21 9.35
C HIS A 154 -9.89 7.73 8.70
N ASP A 155 -8.84 8.53 8.88
CA ASP A 155 -7.48 8.43 8.40
C ASP A 155 -6.50 7.72 9.37
N ASP A 156 -6.87 7.25 10.56
CA ASP A 156 -5.90 6.62 11.50
C ASP A 156 -6.35 5.24 12.04
N LEU A 157 -7.28 4.55 11.35
CA LEU A 157 -7.60 3.14 11.66
C LEU A 157 -6.52 2.20 11.12
N PHE A 158 -5.50 1.96 11.94
CA PHE A 158 -4.57 0.84 11.82
C PHE A 158 -5.15 -0.44 12.43
#